data_AF-A0A2Z6MQB5-F1
#
_entry.id   AF-A0A2Z6MQB5-F1
#
_cell.length_a   1.000
_cell.length_b   1.000
_cell.length_c   1.000
_cell.angle_alpha   90.00
_cell.angle_beta   90.00
_cell.angle_gamma   90.00
#
_symmetry.space_group_name_H-M   'P 1'
#
loop_
_entity.id
_entity.type
_entity.pdbx_description
1 polymer ?
#
loop_
_entity_poly.entity_id
_entity_poly.type
_entity_poly.pdbx_seq_one_letter_code
_entity_poly.pdbx_strand_id
1 'polypeptide(L)'
;MREGGEASDKPIDSAVLSRMKQFRAMNKFKKLALKVMAENLSEEEIKGLKAMFANMDTDGSGTITYEELKSGLARIGSRLSEPEVKQLMEAADVDGNGSIDYLEFISATMHRHRLERDEHLYKAFQYFDNDNSGHITREELETAMTKHGMGDEATIKEIISEVDTDNDGRINYEEFCAMMRSGMPHQPQLF
;
A
#
# COMPACT_ATOMS: atom_id res chain seq x y z
N MET A 1 26.98 32.59 17.63
CA MET A 1 25.54 32.90 17.78
C MET A 1 24.89 32.44 16.47
N ARG A 2 24.41 31.18 16.42
CA ARG A 2 22.98 30.79 16.46
C ARG A 2 22.15 31.57 15.44
N GLU A 3 21.92 30.99 14.27
CA GLU A 3 20.88 29.99 13.91
C GLU A 3 19.62 30.69 13.40
N GLY A 4 19.24 30.33 12.16
CA GLY A 4 18.05 30.81 11.48
C GLY A 4 17.90 30.11 10.14
N GLY A 5 18.05 28.78 10.12
CA GLY A 5 17.65 27.96 8.98
C GLY A 5 16.12 27.89 8.98
N GLU A 6 15.49 28.64 8.07
CA GLU A 6 14.06 28.56 7.81
C GLU A 6 13.71 27.11 7.44
N ALA A 7 12.96 26.44 8.31
CA ALA A 7 12.33 25.18 7.97
C ALA A 7 11.26 25.47 6.91
N SER A 8 11.43 24.90 5.71
CA SER A 8 10.47 25.00 4.61
C SER A 8 9.11 24.42 5.05
N ASP A 9 8.13 25.29 5.30
CA ASP A 9 6.69 25.01 5.51
C ASP A 9 6.05 24.40 4.26
N LYS A 10 6.47 23.20 3.88
CA LYS A 10 5.73 22.39 2.90
C LYS A 10 4.85 21.43 3.68
N PRO A 11 3.52 21.45 3.47
CA PRO A 11 2.60 20.54 4.15
C PRO A 11 3.03 19.10 3.87
N ILE A 12 2.73 18.19 4.81
CA ILE A 12 2.94 16.75 4.61
C ILE A 12 2.41 16.41 3.22
N ASP A 13 3.35 15.92 2.40
CA ASP A 13 3.28 15.93 0.94
C ASP A 13 1.89 15.45 0.47
N SER A 14 1.15 16.30 -0.25
CA SER A 14 -0.19 16.04 -0.77
C SER A 14 -0.29 14.70 -1.52
N ALA A 15 0.85 14.18 -1.96
CA ALA A 15 0.98 12.87 -2.53
C ALA A 15 0.63 11.73 -1.55
N VAL A 16 0.89 11.81 -0.24
CA VAL A 16 0.48 10.76 0.73
C VAL A 16 -1.05 10.69 0.81
N LEU A 17 -1.71 11.84 1.01
CA LEU A 17 -3.17 11.93 1.03
C LEU A 17 -3.81 11.52 -0.31
N SER A 18 -3.19 11.85 -1.44
CA SER A 18 -3.63 11.39 -2.76
C SER A 18 -3.50 9.87 -2.90
N ARG A 19 -2.40 9.28 -2.41
CA ARG A 19 -2.14 7.84 -2.46
C ARG A 19 -3.15 7.04 -1.64
N MET A 20 -3.54 7.56 -0.48
CA MET A 20 -4.51 6.87 0.39
C MET A 20 -5.95 6.99 -0.14
N LYS A 21 -6.34 8.14 -0.71
CA LYS A 21 -7.61 8.24 -1.46
C LYS A 21 -7.66 7.32 -2.67
N GLN A 22 -6.52 7.11 -3.33
CA GLN A 22 -6.39 6.20 -4.47
C GLN A 22 -6.46 4.72 -4.05
N PHE A 23 -5.95 4.35 -2.88
CA PHE A 23 -6.06 2.98 -2.34
C PHE A 23 -7.53 2.51 -2.23
N ARG A 24 -8.44 3.42 -1.89
CA ARG A 24 -9.90 3.14 -1.84
C ARG A 24 -10.53 2.93 -3.23
N ALA A 25 -9.92 3.47 -4.28
CA ALA A 25 -10.37 3.41 -5.68
C ALA A 25 -9.66 2.30 -6.50
N MET A 26 -8.76 1.53 -5.89
CA MET A 26 -8.00 0.48 -6.57
C MET A 26 -8.76 -0.83 -6.61
N ASN A 27 -8.70 -1.52 -7.76
CA ASN A 27 -9.31 -2.84 -7.92
C ASN A 27 -8.72 -3.85 -6.92
N LYS A 28 -9.51 -4.89 -6.61
CA LYS A 28 -9.14 -5.88 -5.57
C LYS A 28 -7.81 -6.58 -5.87
N PHE A 29 -7.43 -6.69 -7.14
CA PHE A 29 -6.16 -7.27 -7.55
C PHE A 29 -4.96 -6.46 -7.06
N LYS A 30 -4.99 -5.14 -7.25
CA LYS A 30 -3.93 -4.24 -6.80
C LYS A 30 -3.79 -4.24 -5.27
N LYS A 31 -4.91 -4.39 -4.54
CA LYS A 31 -4.89 -4.52 -3.07
C LYS A 31 -4.20 -5.82 -2.64
N LEU A 32 -4.52 -6.94 -3.29
CA LEU A 32 -3.89 -8.21 -2.99
C LEU A 32 -2.40 -8.21 -3.35
N ALA A 33 -2.04 -7.61 -4.48
CA ALA A 33 -0.64 -7.43 -4.88
C ALA A 33 0.15 -6.64 -3.82
N LEU A 34 -0.41 -5.53 -3.31
CA LEU A 34 0.22 -4.77 -2.22
C LEU A 34 0.36 -5.57 -0.93
N LYS A 35 -0.65 -6.37 -0.57
CA LYS A 35 -0.58 -7.29 0.58
C LYS A 35 0.56 -8.30 0.41
N VAL A 36 0.68 -8.92 -0.76
CA VAL A 36 1.76 -9.87 -1.07
C VAL A 36 3.12 -9.18 -1.03
N MET A 37 3.24 -7.95 -1.54
CA MET A 37 4.49 -7.17 -1.43
C MET A 37 4.85 -6.89 0.03
N ALA A 38 3.87 -6.54 0.87
CA ALA A 38 4.04 -6.33 2.31
C ALA A 38 4.50 -7.60 3.04
N GLU A 39 3.97 -8.76 2.67
CA GLU A 39 4.35 -10.06 3.21
C GLU A 39 5.77 -10.51 2.78
N ASN A 40 6.27 -10.01 1.64
CA ASN A 40 7.58 -10.36 1.06
C ASN A 40 8.66 -9.27 1.25
N LEU A 41 8.45 -8.33 2.19
CA LEU A 41 9.47 -7.35 2.58
C LEU A 41 10.67 -8.03 3.26
N SER A 42 11.86 -7.44 3.16
CA SER A 42 13.05 -7.97 3.84
C SER A 42 12.87 -7.96 5.37
N GLU A 43 13.52 -8.88 6.10
CA GLU A 43 13.41 -8.95 7.57
C GLU A 43 13.76 -7.62 8.25
N GLU A 44 14.71 -6.87 7.71
CA GLU A 44 15.14 -5.57 8.26
C GLU A 44 14.08 -4.48 8.06
N GLU A 45 13.41 -4.49 6.90
CA GLU A 45 12.32 -3.56 6.60
C GLU A 45 11.04 -3.90 7.37
N ILE A 46 10.74 -5.19 7.48
CA ILE A 46 9.66 -5.71 8.35
C ILE A 46 9.94 -5.34 9.80
N LYS A 47 11.18 -5.48 10.29
CA LYS A 47 11.55 -5.18 11.67
C LYS A 47 11.38 -3.69 11.99
N GLY A 48 11.77 -2.80 11.07
CA GLY A 48 11.56 -1.36 11.22
C GLY A 48 10.08 -1.00 11.30
N LEU A 49 9.26 -1.56 10.40
CA LEU A 49 7.83 -1.28 10.37
C LEU A 49 7.08 -1.91 11.55
N LYS A 50 7.43 -3.14 11.96
CA LYS A 50 6.93 -3.78 13.20
C LYS A 50 7.28 -2.96 14.43
N ALA A 51 8.49 -2.43 14.51
CA ALA A 51 8.91 -1.59 15.62
C ALA A 51 8.14 -0.27 15.66
N MET A 52 7.84 0.33 14.50
CA MET A 52 6.99 1.52 14.42
C MET A 52 5.54 1.21 14.82
N PHE A 53 4.98 0.10 14.32
CA PHE A 53 3.63 -0.36 14.69
C PHE A 53 3.53 -0.56 16.20
N ALA A 54 4.44 -1.34 16.79
CA ALA A 54 4.48 -1.60 18.23
C ALA A 54 4.79 -0.34 19.07
N ASN A 55 5.33 0.73 18.47
CA ASN A 55 5.50 1.99 19.17
C ASN A 55 4.21 2.80 19.25
N MET A 56 3.35 2.65 18.23
CA MET A 56 2.05 3.30 18.12
C MET A 56 0.96 2.53 18.86
N ASP A 57 0.88 1.20 18.69
CA ASP A 57 0.02 0.27 19.44
C ASP A 57 0.55 0.14 20.87
N THR A 58 0.09 1.05 21.74
CA THR A 58 0.62 1.19 23.10
C THR A 58 -0.01 0.21 24.08
N ASP A 59 -1.22 -0.24 23.78
CA ASP A 59 -1.93 -1.22 24.59
C ASP A 59 -1.69 -2.68 24.13
N GLY A 60 -1.06 -2.88 22.97
CA GLY A 60 -0.72 -4.18 22.42
C GLY A 60 -1.95 -4.94 21.91
N SER A 61 -3.00 -4.22 21.51
CA SER A 61 -4.25 -4.78 21.00
C SER A 61 -4.09 -5.42 19.61
N GLY A 62 -3.00 -5.10 18.90
CA GLY A 62 -2.78 -5.54 17.52
C GLY A 62 -3.46 -4.66 16.48
N THR A 63 -4.09 -3.56 16.90
CA THR A 63 -4.61 -2.50 16.03
C THR A 63 -4.19 -1.14 16.58
N ILE A 64 -4.17 -0.10 15.73
CA ILE A 64 -3.83 1.27 16.14
C ILE A 64 -5.10 2.10 16.10
N THR A 65 -5.54 2.56 17.27
CA THR A 65 -6.69 3.47 17.38
C THR A 65 -6.33 4.91 16.99
N TYR A 66 -7.34 5.77 16.86
CA TYR A 66 -7.11 7.19 16.51
C TYR A 66 -6.24 7.91 17.55
N GLU A 67 -6.49 7.65 18.84
CA GLU A 67 -5.72 8.27 19.92
C GLU A 67 -4.28 7.75 19.97
N GLU A 68 -4.06 6.48 19.64
CA GLU A 68 -2.73 5.89 19.53
C GLU A 68 -1.96 6.39 18.32
N LEU A 69 -2.63 6.53 17.16
CA LEU A 69 -2.05 7.15 15.98
C LEU A 69 -1.63 8.59 16.28
N LYS A 70 -2.52 9.39 16.88
CA LYS A 70 -2.27 10.79 17.27
C LYS A 70 -1.09 10.90 18.23
N SER A 71 -1.11 10.09 19.29
CA SER A 71 -0.08 10.11 20.33
C SER A 71 1.26 9.58 19.83
N GLY A 72 1.24 8.51 19.04
CA GLY A 72 2.41 7.91 18.42
C GLY A 72 3.10 8.87 17.45
N LEU A 73 2.33 9.54 16.58
CA LEU A 73 2.87 10.54 15.66
C LEU A 73 3.50 11.73 16.39
N ALA A 74 2.87 12.21 17.48
CA ALA A 74 3.43 13.26 18.32
C ALA A 74 4.75 12.83 19.00
N ARG A 75 4.83 11.58 19.47
CA ARG A 75 6.05 11.02 20.09
C ARG A 75 7.22 10.89 19.12
N ILE A 76 6.93 10.63 17.85
CA ILE A 76 7.93 10.54 16.77
C ILE A 76 8.35 11.95 16.28
N GLY A 77 7.78 13.02 16.87
CA GLY A 77 8.14 14.41 16.58
C GLY A 77 7.33 15.03 15.43
N SER A 78 6.29 14.36 14.96
CA SER A 78 5.38 14.90 13.95
C SER A 78 4.48 15.97 14.55
N ARG A 79 4.27 17.07 13.82
CA ARG A 79 3.39 18.19 14.20
C ARG A 79 2.10 18.18 13.40
N LEU A 80 1.49 17.01 13.28
CA LEU A 80 0.22 16.87 12.59
C LEU A 80 -0.92 17.45 13.42
N SER A 81 -1.78 18.21 12.76
CA SER A 81 -3.03 18.71 13.33
C SER A 81 -4.07 17.59 13.40
N GLU A 82 -5.08 17.74 14.27
CA GLU A 82 -6.15 16.74 14.40
C GLU A 82 -6.86 16.40 13.07
N PRO A 83 -7.17 17.36 12.19
CA PRO A 83 -7.72 17.04 10.87
C PRO A 83 -6.81 16.15 10.02
N GLU A 84 -5.49 16.35 10.10
CA GLU A 84 -4.52 15.56 9.35
C GLU A 84 -4.37 14.14 9.91
N VAL A 85 -4.38 13.99 11.24
CA VAL A 85 -4.40 12.66 11.88
C VAL A 85 -5.69 11.92 11.52
N LYS A 86 -6.82 12.63 11.49
CA LYS A 86 -8.10 12.04 11.09
C LYS A 86 -8.11 11.60 9.63
N GLN A 87 -7.53 12.38 8.74
CA GLN A 87 -7.36 11.98 7.34
C GLN A 87 -6.43 10.78 7.17
N LEU A 88 -5.37 10.68 7.98
CA LEU A 88 -4.51 9.49 8.00
C LEU A 88 -5.27 8.25 8.47
N MET A 89 -6.08 8.40 9.53
CA MET A 89 -6.92 7.32 10.04
C MET A 89 -7.92 6.86 8.99
N GLU A 90 -8.74 7.76 8.45
CA GLU A 90 -9.76 7.45 7.43
C GLU A 90 -9.21 6.81 6.16
N ALA A 91 -7.91 6.95 5.92
CA ALA A 91 -7.30 6.49 4.69
C ALA A 91 -6.35 5.29 4.89
N ALA A 92 -6.05 4.94 6.15
CA ALA A 92 -5.38 3.71 6.53
C ALA A 92 -6.38 2.64 7.00
N ASP A 93 -7.48 3.02 7.65
CA ASP A 93 -8.60 2.15 8.04
C ASP A 93 -9.44 1.79 6.81
N VAL A 94 -9.09 0.66 6.18
CA VAL A 94 -9.66 0.21 4.90
C VAL A 94 -11.02 -0.44 5.10
N ASP A 95 -11.18 -1.19 6.18
CA ASP A 95 -12.42 -1.86 6.51
C ASP A 95 -13.42 -0.95 7.25
N GLY A 96 -12.97 0.21 7.73
CA GLY A 96 -13.80 1.22 8.39
C GLY A 96 -14.16 0.86 9.83
N ASN A 97 -13.38 -0.02 10.48
CA ASN A 97 -13.65 -0.48 11.84
C ASN A 97 -13.24 0.54 12.93
N GLY A 98 -12.59 1.63 12.55
CA GLY A 98 -12.14 2.70 13.43
C GLY A 98 -10.74 2.49 14.02
N SER A 99 -10.00 1.49 13.53
CA SER A 99 -8.64 1.16 13.92
C SER A 99 -7.83 0.66 12.72
N ILE A 100 -6.50 0.79 12.80
CA ILE A 100 -5.60 0.37 11.72
C ILE A 100 -4.94 -0.93 12.15
N ASP A 101 -5.23 -2.03 11.46
CA ASP A 101 -4.54 -3.29 11.70
C ASP A 101 -3.10 -3.28 11.15
N TYR A 102 -2.34 -4.33 11.46
CA TYR A 102 -0.96 -4.44 11.01
C TYR A 102 -0.82 -4.41 9.48
N LEU A 103 -1.69 -5.08 8.73
CA LEU A 103 -1.64 -5.09 7.26
C LEU A 103 -1.97 -3.71 6.68
N GLU A 104 -2.95 -3.03 7.26
CA GLU A 104 -3.35 -1.67 6.90
C GLU A 104 -2.22 -0.67 7.17
N PHE A 105 -1.56 -0.79 8.32
CA PHE A 105 -0.42 0.06 8.68
C PHE A 105 0.76 -0.13 7.73
N ILE A 106 1.12 -1.38 7.40
CA ILE A 106 2.20 -1.66 6.44
C ILE A 106 1.84 -1.11 5.06
N SER A 107 0.62 -1.34 4.62
CA SER A 107 0.12 -0.85 3.33
C SER A 107 0.18 0.69 3.25
N ALA A 108 -0.15 1.38 4.33
CA ALA A 108 -0.11 2.84 4.42
C ALA A 108 1.32 3.41 4.52
N THR A 109 2.27 2.66 5.11
CA THR A 109 3.64 3.13 5.38
C THR A 109 4.68 2.69 4.35
N MET A 110 4.31 1.79 3.42
CA MET A 110 5.17 1.41 2.29
C MET A 110 5.47 2.62 1.37
N HIS A 111 6.70 3.12 1.44
CA HIS A 111 7.16 4.25 0.62
C HIS A 111 7.29 3.93 -0.88
N ARG A 112 6.96 4.91 -1.73
CA ARG A 112 6.97 4.86 -3.22
C ARG A 112 8.30 4.38 -3.81
N HIS A 113 9.45 4.76 -3.25
CA HIS A 113 10.77 4.28 -3.68
C HIS A 113 11.00 2.77 -3.43
N ARG A 114 10.24 2.14 -2.53
CA ARG A 114 10.30 0.70 -2.28
C ARG A 114 9.38 -0.08 -3.22
N LEU A 115 8.22 0.49 -3.59
CA LEU A 115 7.36 -0.04 -4.65
C LEU A 115 7.99 0.10 -6.04
N GLU A 116 8.84 1.12 -6.24
CA GLU A 116 9.60 1.35 -7.49
C GLU A 116 10.81 0.43 -7.66
N ARG A 117 11.24 -0.33 -6.64
CA ARG A 117 12.23 -1.38 -6.87
C ARG A 117 11.53 -2.52 -7.62
N ASP A 118 11.94 -2.70 -8.87
CA ASP A 118 11.49 -3.80 -9.75
C ASP A 118 11.44 -5.15 -9.01
N GLU A 119 12.35 -5.38 -8.05
CA GLU A 119 12.38 -6.61 -7.27
C GLU A 119 11.10 -6.91 -6.47
N HIS A 120 10.44 -5.91 -5.85
CA HIS A 120 9.21 -6.18 -5.08
C HIS A 120 7.99 -6.37 -5.99
N LEU A 121 7.92 -5.60 -7.08
CA LEU A 121 6.86 -5.78 -8.08
C LEU A 121 7.00 -7.15 -8.76
N TYR A 122 8.23 -7.54 -9.07
CA TYR A 122 8.55 -8.84 -9.63
C TYR A 122 8.22 -9.99 -8.68
N LYS A 123 8.57 -9.88 -7.38
CA LYS A 123 8.18 -10.90 -6.39
C LYS A 123 6.67 -11.03 -6.22
N ALA A 124 5.94 -9.90 -6.25
CA ALA A 124 4.49 -9.94 -6.22
C ALA A 124 3.91 -10.57 -7.48
N PHE A 125 4.46 -10.25 -8.65
CA PHE A 125 4.09 -10.89 -9.91
C PHE A 125 4.32 -12.41 -9.87
N GLN A 126 5.49 -12.85 -9.41
CA GLN A 126 5.82 -14.28 -9.26
C GLN A 126 4.95 -15.02 -8.24
N TYR A 127 4.37 -14.33 -7.26
CA TYR A 127 3.40 -14.96 -6.36
C TYR A 127 2.12 -15.38 -7.10
N PHE A 128 1.73 -14.60 -8.11
CA PHE A 128 0.57 -14.91 -8.94
C PHE A 128 0.93 -15.86 -10.10
N ASP A 129 2.04 -15.61 -10.80
CA ASP A 129 2.58 -16.46 -11.87
C ASP A 129 3.24 -17.71 -11.30
N ASN A 130 2.42 -18.72 -11.00
CA ASN A 130 2.80 -19.88 -10.21
C ASN A 130 3.57 -20.90 -11.05
N ASP A 131 3.33 -20.92 -12.38
CA ASP A 131 4.06 -21.74 -13.33
C ASP A 131 5.31 -21.06 -13.93
N ASN A 132 5.55 -19.79 -13.59
CA ASN A 132 6.62 -18.94 -14.14
C ASN A 132 6.57 -18.82 -15.67
N SER A 133 5.36 -18.80 -16.24
CA SER A 133 5.14 -18.60 -17.68
C SER A 133 5.40 -17.15 -18.12
N GLY A 134 5.61 -16.23 -17.18
CA GLY A 134 5.73 -14.80 -17.42
C GLY A 134 4.40 -14.10 -17.62
N HIS A 135 3.28 -14.80 -17.38
CA HIS A 135 1.92 -14.29 -17.53
C HIS A 135 1.08 -14.82 -16.37
N ILE A 136 0.29 -13.94 -15.75
CA ILE A 136 -0.71 -14.36 -14.77
C ILE A 136 -1.95 -14.78 -15.53
N THR A 137 -2.24 -16.07 -15.53
CA THR A 137 -3.46 -16.60 -16.13
C THR A 137 -4.68 -16.31 -15.26
N ARG A 138 -5.85 -16.43 -15.87
CA ARG A 138 -7.12 -16.29 -15.15
C ARG A 138 -7.23 -17.26 -13.98
N GLU A 139 -6.84 -18.52 -14.20
CA GLU A 139 -6.90 -19.58 -13.21
C GLU A 139 -5.96 -19.31 -12.02
N GLU A 140 -4.79 -18.75 -12.29
CA GLU A 140 -3.82 -18.32 -11.27
C GLU A 140 -4.32 -17.13 -10.46
N LEU A 141 -4.87 -16.12 -11.15
CA LEU A 141 -5.49 -14.97 -10.51
C LEU A 141 -6.66 -15.39 -9.62
N GLU A 142 -7.55 -16.26 -10.12
CA GLU A 142 -8.68 -16.80 -9.37
C GLU A 142 -8.22 -17.56 -8.14
N THR A 143 -7.21 -18.43 -8.29
CA THR A 143 -6.64 -19.21 -7.19
C THR A 143 -6.08 -18.29 -6.10
N ALA A 144 -5.28 -17.28 -6.49
CA ALA A 144 -4.69 -16.35 -5.54
C ALA A 144 -5.73 -15.48 -4.84
N MET A 145 -6.72 -14.97 -5.57
CA MET A 145 -7.77 -14.10 -5.04
C MET A 145 -8.71 -14.86 -4.10
N THR A 146 -9.10 -16.08 -4.47
CA THR A 146 -9.97 -16.95 -3.65
C THR A 146 -9.27 -17.37 -2.36
N LYS A 147 -7.97 -17.68 -2.42
CA LYS A 147 -7.16 -18.01 -1.24
C LYS A 147 -7.17 -16.90 -0.17
N HIS A 148 -7.32 -15.64 -0.59
CA HIS A 148 -7.39 -14.48 0.31
C HIS A 148 -8.83 -13.99 0.57
N GLY A 149 -9.85 -14.74 0.13
CA GLY A 149 -11.26 -14.37 0.31
C GLY A 149 -11.69 -13.15 -0.51
N MET A 150 -10.91 -12.78 -1.54
CA MET A 150 -11.15 -11.62 -2.39
C MET A 150 -11.65 -11.99 -3.80
N GLY A 151 -11.69 -13.28 -4.13
CA GLY A 151 -12.02 -13.80 -5.46
C GLY A 151 -13.47 -14.26 -5.58
N ASP A 152 -14.15 -13.72 -6.59
CA ASP A 152 -15.38 -14.26 -7.16
C ASP A 152 -15.33 -14.08 -8.69
N GLU A 153 -16.11 -14.88 -9.43
CA GLU A 153 -16.10 -14.89 -10.90
C GLU A 153 -16.28 -13.49 -11.53
N ALA A 154 -17.12 -12.65 -10.93
CA ALA A 154 -17.38 -11.30 -11.42
C ALA A 154 -16.16 -10.39 -11.21
N THR A 155 -15.53 -10.47 -10.04
CA THR A 155 -14.32 -9.76 -9.66
C THR A 155 -13.16 -10.13 -10.58
N ILE A 156 -12.94 -11.43 -10.84
CA ILE A 156 -11.85 -11.89 -11.71
C ILE A 156 -12.03 -11.36 -13.13
N LYS A 157 -13.26 -11.42 -13.64
CA LYS A 157 -13.58 -10.90 -14.97
C LYS A 157 -13.38 -9.39 -15.07
N GLU A 158 -13.80 -8.64 -14.04
CA GLU A 158 -13.60 -7.19 -13.96
C GLU A 158 -12.10 -6.84 -13.97
N ILE A 159 -11.30 -7.51 -13.13
CA ILE A 159 -9.85 -7.29 -13.07
C ILE A 159 -9.18 -7.52 -14.42
N ILE A 160 -9.46 -8.66 -15.06
CA ILE A 160 -8.86 -8.96 -16.37
C ILE A 160 -9.26 -7.87 -17.36
N SER A 161 -10.55 -7.50 -17.44
CA SER A 161 -11.00 -6.47 -18.38
C SER A 161 -10.40 -5.08 -18.16
N GLU A 162 -9.93 -4.78 -16.94
CA GLU A 162 -9.28 -3.51 -16.61
C GLU A 162 -7.78 -3.50 -16.86
N VAL A 163 -7.13 -4.66 -16.76
CA VAL A 163 -5.66 -4.77 -16.71
C VAL A 163 -5.07 -5.37 -17.98
N ASP A 164 -5.77 -6.32 -18.59
CA ASP A 164 -5.43 -6.96 -19.87
C ASP A 164 -5.67 -5.97 -21.01
N THR A 165 -4.60 -5.30 -21.43
CA THR A 165 -4.64 -4.22 -22.43
C THR A 165 -4.51 -4.75 -23.85
N ASP A 166 -3.81 -5.87 -24.03
CA ASP A 166 -3.67 -6.52 -25.33
C ASP A 166 -4.80 -7.53 -25.63
N ASN A 167 -5.66 -7.79 -24.65
CA ASN A 167 -6.83 -8.66 -24.69
C ASN A 167 -6.47 -10.13 -25.00
N ASP A 168 -5.32 -10.61 -24.54
CA ASP A 168 -4.90 -12.00 -24.69
C ASP A 168 -5.52 -12.95 -23.64
N GLY A 169 -6.25 -12.39 -22.66
CA GLY A 169 -6.91 -13.10 -21.58
C GLY A 169 -6.00 -13.41 -20.39
N ARG A 170 -4.80 -12.85 -20.36
CA ARG A 170 -3.77 -13.02 -19.33
C ARG A 170 -3.23 -11.64 -18.95
N ILE A 171 -2.41 -11.59 -17.90
CA ILE A 171 -1.78 -10.35 -17.44
C ILE A 171 -0.28 -10.54 -17.48
N ASN A 172 0.39 -9.86 -18.41
CA ASN A 172 1.84 -9.89 -18.48
C ASN A 172 2.48 -8.94 -17.43
N TYR A 173 3.80 -9.01 -17.26
CA TYR A 173 4.50 -8.20 -16.26
C TYR A 173 4.36 -6.69 -16.50
N GLU A 174 4.34 -6.25 -17.76
CA GLU A 174 4.20 -4.83 -18.10
C GLU A 174 2.83 -4.30 -17.73
N GLU A 175 1.77 -5.07 -17.99
CA GLU A 175 0.38 -4.78 -17.62
C GLU A 175 0.17 -4.80 -16.11
N PHE A 176 0.72 -5.80 -15.41
CA PHE A 176 0.72 -5.84 -13.96
C PHE A 176 1.38 -4.59 -13.38
N CYS A 177 2.55 -4.22 -13.91
CA CYS A 177 3.24 -3.02 -13.46
C CYS A 177 2.49 -1.74 -13.84
N ALA A 178 1.87 -1.69 -15.02
CA ALA A 178 1.03 -0.59 -15.45
C ALA A 178 -0.18 -0.43 -14.52
N MET A 179 -0.84 -1.51 -14.11
CA MET A 179 -1.88 -1.50 -13.08
C MET A 179 -1.35 -0.99 -11.74
N MET A 180 -0.19 -1.49 -11.30
CA MET A 180 0.45 -1.05 -10.04
C MET A 180 0.77 0.46 -10.07
N ARG A 181 1.12 0.99 -11.24
CA ARG A 181 1.42 2.41 -11.50
C ARG A 181 0.19 3.28 -11.81
N SER A 182 -0.86 2.69 -12.37
CA SER A 182 -2.09 3.39 -12.79
C SER A 182 -2.87 3.85 -11.57
N GLY A 183 -3.35 5.09 -11.60
CA GLY A 183 -4.01 5.72 -10.47
C GLY A 183 -3.07 6.15 -9.33
N MET A 184 -1.75 6.23 -9.54
CA MET A 184 -0.82 6.99 -8.69
C MET A 184 -0.25 8.17 -9.49
N PRO A 185 -0.35 9.43 -9.03
CA PRO A 185 0.12 10.56 -9.82
C PRO A 185 1.65 10.49 -9.95
N HIS A 186 2.13 10.67 -11.18
CA HIS A 186 3.51 11.05 -11.43
C HIS A 186 3.80 12.34 -10.65
N GLN A 187 4.64 12.26 -9.60
CA GLN A 187 5.31 13.47 -9.13
C GLN A 187 6.52 13.69 -10.05
N PRO A 188 6.66 14.85 -10.70
CA PRO A 188 7.91 15.20 -11.36
C PRO A 188 9.03 15.19 -10.32
N GLN A 189 10.18 14.61 -10.69
CA GLN A 189 11.36 14.58 -9.84
C GLN A 189 11.73 16.03 -9.46
N LEU A 190 11.71 16.32 -8.15
CA LEU A 190 12.33 17.53 -7.63
C LEU A 190 13.84 17.26 -7.56
N PHE A 191 14.56 17.84 -8.51
CA PHE A 191 16.01 18.08 -8.42
C PHE A 191 16.30 19.08 -7.29
#